data_AF-A0A419WJU6-F1
#
_entry.id   AF-A0A419WJU6-F1
#
_cell.length_a   1.000
_cell.length_b   1.000
_cell.length_c   1.000
_cell.angle_alpha   90.00
_cell.angle_beta   90.00
_cell.angle_gamma   90.00
#
_symmetry.space_group_name_H-M   'P 1'
#
loop_
_entity.id
_entity.type
_entity.pdbx_description
1 polymer ?
#
loop_
_entity_poly.entity_id
_entity_poly.type
_entity_poly.pdbx_seq_one_letter_code
_entity_poly.pdbx_strand_id
1 'polypeptide(L)'
;MKRRPLLATAGAAACSFTGCLGALSREEDVEYETCPNTIVRVGSLPDPAETAVTAALEDGSYETDGELVLTRAIDVDESYLRWHDRYYAAVVERDNGTTRLRLEETAPPADPVRLENGTDEDATLEVRIEYEGEPLLERTVTVPADESIALEGPDYRFGSYRAEIELPARSERIVDTWTVDEGRFQAFVDIDDDDLRVAQGYAQVAGCEWNENGDLVDS
;
A
#
# COMPACT_ATOMS: atom_id res chain seq x y z
N MET A 1 -59.78 -9.87 -51.31
CA MET A 1 -59.23 -11.20 -51.67
C MET A 1 -58.05 -11.51 -50.76
N LYS A 2 -58.05 -12.72 -50.18
CA LYS A 2 -56.95 -13.47 -49.55
C LYS A 2 -56.27 -12.88 -48.29
N ARG A 3 -56.82 -13.31 -47.14
CA ARG A 3 -56.08 -13.61 -45.91
C ARG A 3 -55.08 -14.76 -46.18
N ARG A 4 -53.90 -14.74 -45.54
CA ARG A 4 -53.32 -15.92 -44.85
C ARG A 4 -52.10 -15.55 -43.97
N PRO A 5 -51.99 -16.11 -42.76
CA PRO A 5 -50.91 -15.92 -41.79
C PRO A 5 -49.91 -17.09 -41.82
N LEU A 6 -48.68 -16.86 -41.33
CA LEU A 6 -47.65 -17.85 -40.98
C LEU A 6 -46.67 -17.15 -40.00
N LEU A 7 -46.03 -17.75 -39.01
CA LEU A 7 -46.21 -18.95 -38.18
C LEU A 7 -45.18 -18.74 -37.04
N ALA A 8 -45.54 -19.10 -35.81
CA ALA A 8 -44.69 -18.94 -34.62
C ALA A 8 -43.50 -19.91 -34.61
N THR A 9 -42.38 -19.46 -34.03
CA THR A 9 -41.42 -20.31 -33.32
C THR A 9 -40.84 -19.52 -32.15
N ALA A 10 -41.47 -19.66 -30.99
CA ALA A 10 -40.88 -19.34 -29.70
C ALA A 10 -39.94 -20.50 -29.33
N GLY A 11 -38.64 -20.28 -29.45
CA GLY A 11 -37.62 -21.16 -28.88
C GLY A 11 -37.30 -20.68 -27.47
N ALA A 12 -37.98 -21.22 -26.46
CA ALA A 12 -37.57 -21.09 -25.07
C ALA A 12 -36.52 -22.18 -24.80
N ALA A 13 -35.24 -21.82 -24.86
CA ALA A 13 -34.18 -22.64 -24.30
C ALA A 13 -34.20 -22.45 -22.77
N ALA A 14 -34.83 -23.37 -22.06
CA ALA A 14 -34.69 -23.49 -20.62
C ALA A 14 -33.32 -24.12 -20.33
N CYS A 15 -32.31 -23.28 -20.11
CA CYS A 15 -31.11 -23.70 -19.40
C CYS A 15 -31.48 -23.83 -17.93
N SER A 16 -31.73 -25.07 -17.50
CA SER A 16 -31.80 -25.41 -16.08
C SER A 16 -30.40 -25.29 -15.47
N PHE A 17 -30.07 -24.09 -14.99
CA PHE A 17 -28.96 -23.91 -14.05
C PHE A 17 -29.34 -24.61 -12.74
N THR A 18 -29.00 -25.88 -12.64
CA THR A 18 -29.11 -26.66 -11.41
C THR A 18 -27.69 -26.88 -10.93
N GLY A 19 -27.26 -26.08 -9.96
CA GLY A 19 -25.93 -26.09 -9.34
C GLY A 19 -25.44 -24.65 -9.14
N CYS A 20 -25.19 -24.11 -7.95
CA CYS A 20 -25.08 -24.68 -6.61
C CYS A 20 -25.65 -23.66 -5.60
N LEU A 21 -26.85 -23.90 -5.06
CA LEU A 21 -27.48 -23.02 -4.05
C LEU A 21 -27.10 -23.41 -2.60
N GLY A 22 -26.01 -24.16 -2.41
CA GLY A 22 -25.69 -24.80 -1.12
C GLY A 22 -24.38 -24.37 -0.46
N ALA A 23 -23.58 -23.50 -1.08
CA ALA A 23 -22.29 -23.06 -0.53
C ALA A 23 -22.31 -21.62 0.02
N LEU A 24 -23.16 -20.75 -0.52
CA LEU A 24 -23.13 -19.31 -0.20
C LEU A 24 -23.60 -18.96 1.23
N SER A 25 -24.29 -19.87 1.93
CA SER A 25 -24.83 -19.56 3.27
C SER A 25 -23.86 -19.81 4.43
N ARG A 26 -22.62 -20.26 4.18
CA ARG A 26 -21.63 -20.49 5.25
C ARG A 26 -20.56 -19.41 5.34
N GLU A 27 -20.34 -18.66 4.27
CA GLU A 27 -19.29 -17.63 4.19
C GLU A 27 -19.69 -16.32 4.87
N GLU A 28 -20.99 -16.06 5.10
CA GLU A 28 -21.47 -14.87 5.81
C GLU A 28 -21.16 -14.88 7.32
N ASP A 29 -20.90 -16.04 7.93
CA ASP A 29 -20.74 -16.19 9.39
C ASP A 29 -19.27 -16.26 9.86
N VAL A 30 -18.29 -16.15 8.96
CA VAL A 30 -16.87 -16.19 9.35
C VAL A 30 -16.46 -14.82 9.91
N GLU A 31 -16.00 -14.81 11.17
CA GLU A 31 -15.35 -13.65 11.78
C GLU A 31 -13.86 -13.69 11.44
N TYR A 32 -13.38 -12.66 10.76
CA TYR A 32 -11.98 -12.56 10.37
C TYR A 32 -11.20 -11.77 11.42
N GLU A 33 -10.07 -12.32 11.85
CA GLU A 33 -9.08 -11.58 12.61
C GLU A 33 -8.50 -10.46 11.75
N THR A 34 -8.44 -9.24 12.28
CA THR A 34 -7.95 -8.08 11.52
C THR A 34 -6.44 -8.13 11.39
N CYS A 35 -5.94 -8.07 10.15
CA CYS A 35 -4.52 -7.97 9.86
C CYS A 35 -3.93 -6.65 10.41
N PRO A 36 -2.85 -6.70 11.21
CA PRO A 36 -2.23 -5.50 11.77
C PRO A 36 -1.29 -4.78 10.79
N ASN A 37 -1.06 -5.32 9.60
CA ASN A 37 -0.07 -4.77 8.68
C ASN A 37 -0.61 -3.55 7.92
N THR A 38 0.24 -2.53 7.79
CA THR A 38 -0.01 -1.37 6.94
C THR A 38 -0.06 -1.74 5.46
N ILE A 39 0.70 -2.75 5.02
CA ILE A 39 0.68 -3.23 3.63
C ILE A 39 0.10 -4.65 3.62
N VAL A 40 -0.98 -4.86 2.87
CA VAL A 40 -1.63 -6.16 2.74
C VAL A 40 -1.65 -6.59 1.28
N ARG A 41 -1.18 -7.80 0.99
CA ARG A 41 -1.13 -8.31 -0.39
C ARG A 41 -2.50 -8.80 -0.80
N VAL A 42 -2.96 -8.42 -1.99
CA VAL A 42 -4.30 -8.81 -2.47
C VAL A 42 -4.46 -10.33 -2.47
N GLY A 43 -3.47 -11.07 -2.98
CA GLY A 43 -3.51 -12.53 -3.04
C GLY A 43 -3.29 -13.25 -1.70
N SER A 44 -3.19 -12.52 -0.59
CA SER A 44 -3.20 -13.12 0.75
C SER A 44 -4.50 -12.86 1.50
N LEU A 45 -5.41 -12.03 0.95
CA LEU A 45 -6.72 -11.78 1.52
C LEU A 45 -7.58 -13.05 1.50
N PRO A 46 -8.59 -13.16 2.39
CA PRO A 46 -9.60 -14.21 2.28
C PRO A 46 -10.35 -14.14 0.93
N ASP A 47 -10.70 -15.30 0.36
CA ASP A 47 -11.32 -15.42 -0.97
C ASP A 47 -12.43 -14.39 -1.28
N PRO A 48 -13.39 -14.11 -0.37
CA PRO A 48 -14.44 -13.12 -0.65
C PRO A 48 -13.88 -11.70 -0.78
N ALA A 49 -12.87 -11.34 0.03
CA ALA A 49 -12.22 -10.05 -0.02
C ALA A 49 -11.28 -9.95 -1.24
N GLU A 50 -10.50 -10.99 -1.53
CA GLU A 50 -9.65 -11.05 -2.73
C GLU A 50 -10.48 -10.89 -4.01
N THR A 51 -11.61 -11.60 -4.10
CA THR A 51 -12.52 -11.53 -5.26
C THR A 51 -13.07 -10.12 -5.44
N ALA A 52 -13.54 -9.49 -4.36
CA ALA A 52 -14.07 -8.12 -4.41
C ALA A 52 -13.01 -7.10 -4.83
N VAL A 53 -11.80 -7.21 -4.28
CA VAL A 53 -10.67 -6.34 -4.60
C VAL A 53 -10.24 -6.53 -6.06
N THR A 54 -10.10 -7.77 -6.51
CA THR A 54 -9.72 -8.09 -7.90
C THR A 54 -10.76 -7.57 -8.88
N ALA A 55 -12.06 -7.77 -8.61
CA ALA A 55 -13.12 -7.18 -9.43
C ALA A 55 -13.05 -5.64 -9.45
N ALA A 56 -12.78 -5.00 -8.32
CA ALA A 56 -12.60 -3.54 -8.28
C ALA A 56 -11.38 -3.06 -9.08
N LEU A 57 -10.29 -3.83 -9.12
CA LEU A 57 -9.10 -3.54 -9.93
C LEU A 57 -9.37 -3.68 -11.44
N GLU A 58 -10.13 -4.71 -11.83
CA GLU A 58 -10.41 -5.03 -13.24
C GLU A 58 -11.52 -4.17 -13.83
N ASP A 59 -12.62 -3.99 -13.09
CA ASP A 59 -13.83 -3.30 -13.54
C ASP A 59 -13.89 -1.84 -13.07
N GLY A 60 -12.95 -1.40 -12.23
CA GLY A 60 -12.85 -0.06 -11.64
C GLY A 60 -13.68 0.14 -10.36
N SER A 61 -14.61 -0.77 -10.08
CA SER A 61 -15.37 -0.80 -8.82
C SER A 61 -16.02 -2.15 -8.59
N TYR A 62 -16.29 -2.49 -7.33
CA TYR A 62 -17.09 -3.64 -6.93
C TYR A 62 -18.27 -3.17 -6.06
N GLU A 63 -19.44 -3.80 -6.22
CA GLU A 63 -20.63 -3.49 -5.44
C GLU A 63 -21.20 -4.75 -4.81
N THR A 64 -21.68 -4.61 -3.57
CA THR A 64 -22.42 -5.68 -2.88
C THR A 64 -23.54 -5.09 -2.03
N ASP A 65 -24.56 -5.91 -1.78
CA ASP A 65 -25.56 -5.62 -0.77
C ASP A 65 -24.97 -5.96 0.61
N GLY A 66 -25.01 -5.02 1.56
CA GLY A 66 -24.45 -5.23 2.90
C GLY A 66 -22.96 -4.88 3.03
N GLU A 67 -22.26 -5.52 3.96
CA GLU A 67 -20.88 -5.18 4.33
C GLU A 67 -19.85 -5.94 3.48
N LEU A 68 -18.73 -5.27 3.17
CA LEU A 68 -17.59 -5.91 2.49
C LEU A 68 -16.79 -6.75 3.47
N VAL A 69 -16.42 -7.97 3.08
CA VAL A 69 -15.51 -8.82 3.87
C VAL A 69 -14.15 -8.12 4.09
N LEU A 70 -13.71 -7.32 3.10
CA LEU A 70 -12.46 -6.56 3.19
C LEU A 70 -12.39 -5.70 4.46
N THR A 71 -13.47 -5.00 4.84
CA THR A 71 -13.48 -4.11 6.02
C THR A 71 -13.47 -4.85 7.35
N ARG A 72 -13.61 -6.18 7.33
CA ARG A 72 -13.49 -7.06 8.50
C ARG A 72 -12.08 -7.67 8.60
N ALA A 73 -11.48 -7.97 7.44
CA ALA A 73 -10.15 -8.55 7.36
C ALA A 73 -9.02 -7.52 7.58
N ILE A 74 -9.21 -6.27 7.16
CA ILE A 74 -8.19 -5.22 7.26
C ILE A 74 -8.80 -3.90 7.73
N ASP A 75 -7.98 -3.04 8.33
CA ASP A 75 -8.34 -1.64 8.53
C ASP A 75 -8.12 -0.87 7.22
N VAL A 76 -9.20 -0.62 6.46
CA VAL A 76 -9.11 0.01 5.13
C VAL A 76 -8.66 1.49 5.18
N ASP A 77 -8.70 2.13 6.35
CA ASP A 77 -8.29 3.53 6.51
C ASP A 77 -6.78 3.63 6.85
N GLU A 78 -6.22 2.61 7.50
CA GLU A 78 -4.81 2.56 7.90
C GLU A 78 -3.94 1.63 7.03
N SER A 79 -4.56 0.74 6.25
CA SER A 79 -3.86 -0.21 5.38
C SER A 79 -3.94 0.13 3.89
N TYR A 80 -2.91 -0.27 3.16
CA TYR A 80 -2.80 -0.20 1.71
C TYR A 80 -2.75 -1.60 1.11
N LEU A 81 -3.44 -1.78 -0.02
CA LEU A 81 -3.44 -3.03 -0.76
C LEU A 81 -2.29 -3.05 -1.77
N ARG A 82 -1.48 -4.09 -1.75
CA ARG A 82 -0.45 -4.35 -2.75
C ARG A 82 -0.94 -5.34 -3.78
N TRP A 83 -0.95 -4.92 -5.04
CA TRP A 83 -1.22 -5.79 -6.19
C TRP A 83 -0.10 -5.64 -7.21
N HIS A 84 0.58 -6.74 -7.50
CA HIS A 84 1.86 -6.73 -8.22
C HIS A 84 2.87 -5.77 -7.55
N ASP A 85 3.34 -4.77 -8.29
CA ASP A 85 4.32 -3.77 -7.84
C ASP A 85 3.68 -2.40 -7.59
N ARG A 86 2.36 -2.36 -7.35
CA ARG A 86 1.59 -1.14 -7.12
C ARG A 86 0.84 -1.22 -5.79
N TYR A 87 0.54 -0.04 -5.24
CA TYR A 87 -0.20 0.12 -4.00
C TYR A 87 -1.50 0.87 -4.24
N TYR A 88 -2.52 0.52 -3.49
CA TYR A 88 -3.87 1.06 -3.62
C TYR A 88 -4.45 1.38 -2.25
N ALA A 89 -5.08 2.55 -2.13
CA ALA A 89 -5.97 2.84 -1.01
C ALA A 89 -7.38 2.35 -1.36
N ALA A 90 -8.06 1.73 -0.38
CA ALA A 90 -9.43 1.31 -0.54
C ALA A 90 -10.39 2.46 -0.22
N VAL A 91 -11.28 2.77 -1.16
CA VAL A 91 -12.34 3.76 -0.97
C VAL A 91 -13.67 3.03 -0.90
N VAL A 92 -14.26 3.00 0.31
CA VAL A 92 -15.51 2.30 0.58
C VAL A 92 -16.65 3.30 0.77
N GLU A 93 -17.62 3.27 -0.13
CA GLU A 93 -18.82 4.11 -0.10
C GLU A 93 -20.03 3.26 0.29
N ARG A 94 -20.89 3.76 1.17
CA ARG A 94 -22.13 3.07 1.58
C ARG A 94 -23.33 3.96 1.29
N ASP A 95 -24.28 3.47 0.50
CA ASP A 95 -25.52 4.17 0.19
C ASP A 95 -26.70 3.20 0.10
N ASN A 96 -27.81 3.51 0.80
CA ASN A 96 -29.08 2.78 0.74
C ASN A 96 -29.00 1.24 0.88
N GLY A 97 -28.03 0.72 1.64
CA GLY A 97 -27.83 -0.72 1.86
C GLY A 97 -26.88 -1.40 0.85
N THR A 98 -26.43 -0.66 -0.15
CA THR A 98 -25.38 -1.07 -1.09
C THR A 98 -24.04 -0.49 -0.63
N THR A 99 -23.00 -1.32 -0.65
CA THR A 99 -21.62 -0.90 -0.42
C THR A 99 -20.84 -1.01 -1.72
N ARG A 100 -20.11 0.05 -2.07
CA ARG A 100 -19.24 0.14 -3.24
C ARG A 100 -17.78 0.25 -2.81
N LEU A 101 -16.94 -0.60 -3.37
CA LEU A 101 -15.48 -0.55 -3.26
C LEU A 101 -14.88 0.05 -4.53
N ARG A 102 -14.01 1.03 -4.38
CA ARG A 102 -13.10 1.53 -5.40
C ARG A 102 -11.67 1.47 -4.89
N LEU A 103 -10.71 1.39 -5.78
CA LEU A 103 -9.29 1.35 -5.44
C LEU A 103 -8.58 2.51 -6.14
N GLU A 104 -7.89 3.32 -5.36
CA GLU A 104 -7.15 4.46 -5.87
C GLU A 104 -5.66 4.16 -5.74
N GLU A 105 -4.97 4.09 -6.90
CA GLU A 105 -3.53 3.89 -6.94
C GLU A 105 -2.83 5.03 -6.19
N THR A 106 -1.92 4.67 -5.28
CA THR A 106 -1.26 5.61 -4.39
C THR A 106 0.11 5.10 -3.97
N ALA A 107 0.86 5.90 -3.22
CA ALA A 107 2.07 5.48 -2.54
C ALA A 107 1.85 5.57 -1.01
N PRO A 108 2.09 4.48 -0.26
CA PRO A 108 2.04 4.51 1.20
C PRO A 108 2.96 5.60 1.78
N PRO A 109 2.58 6.23 2.90
CA PRO A 109 3.47 7.16 3.60
C PRO A 109 4.74 6.44 4.08
N ALA A 110 5.84 7.19 4.11
CA ALA A 110 7.12 6.73 4.63
C ALA A 110 7.60 7.66 5.75
N ASP A 111 8.48 7.14 6.60
CA ASP A 111 9.16 7.95 7.61
C ASP A 111 10.04 9.03 6.95
N PRO A 112 10.31 10.14 7.65
CA PRO A 112 11.28 11.14 7.20
C PRO A 112 12.71 10.61 7.22
N VAL A 113 13.56 11.13 6.33
CA VAL A 113 15.00 10.84 6.33
C VAL A 113 15.61 11.35 7.63
N ARG A 114 16.41 10.53 8.30
CA ARG A 114 17.13 10.94 9.51
C ARG A 114 18.57 11.31 9.20
N LEU A 115 19.06 12.35 9.87
CA LEU A 115 20.49 12.70 9.90
C LEU A 115 21.00 12.38 11.30
N GLU A 116 22.09 11.64 11.39
CA GLU A 116 22.75 11.22 12.62
C GLU A 116 24.17 11.78 12.61
N ASN A 117 24.51 12.56 13.63
CA ASN A 117 25.83 13.13 13.80
C ASN A 117 26.56 12.42 14.94
N GLY A 118 27.46 11.53 14.59
CA GLY A 118 28.32 10.79 15.52
C GLY A 118 29.61 11.53 15.90
N THR A 119 29.74 12.80 15.53
CA THR A 119 30.93 13.63 15.81
C THR A 119 30.74 14.48 17.06
N ASP A 120 31.85 15.01 17.60
CA ASP A 120 31.85 15.90 18.78
C ASP A 120 31.62 17.38 18.44
N GLU A 121 31.33 17.69 17.17
CA GLU A 121 31.05 19.04 16.67
C GLU A 121 29.70 19.10 15.93
N ASP A 122 29.08 20.29 15.90
CA ASP A 122 27.87 20.50 15.11
C ASP A 122 28.17 20.36 13.60
N ALA A 123 27.39 19.55 12.90
CA ALA A 123 27.51 19.34 11.47
C ALA A 123 26.46 20.16 10.70
N THR A 124 26.90 21.03 9.78
CA THR A 124 25.97 21.77 8.89
C THR A 124 26.04 21.21 7.48
N LEU A 125 24.91 20.69 7.00
CA LEU A 125 24.77 20.02 5.72
C LEU A 125 23.90 20.80 4.76
N GLU A 126 24.21 20.75 3.48
CA GLU A 126 23.31 21.12 2.39
C GLU A 126 22.67 19.85 1.83
N VAL A 127 21.34 19.73 1.95
CA VAL A 127 20.61 18.51 1.61
C VAL A 127 19.63 18.79 0.48
N ARG A 128 19.73 18.01 -0.60
CA ARG A 128 18.77 17.93 -1.70
C ARG A 128 18.25 16.52 -1.82
N ILE A 129 16.93 16.34 -1.84
CA ILE A 129 16.27 15.04 -2.00
C ILE A 129 15.26 15.16 -3.13
N GLU A 130 15.29 14.18 -4.03
CA GLU A 130 14.34 13.97 -5.12
C GLU A 130 13.55 12.68 -4.83
N TYR A 131 12.26 12.68 -5.15
CA TYR A 131 11.36 11.52 -5.10
C TYR A 131 10.83 11.26 -6.50
N GLU A 132 11.06 10.05 -7.04
CA GLU A 132 10.66 9.66 -8.40
C GLU A 132 11.13 10.67 -9.48
N GLY A 133 12.29 11.31 -9.26
CA GLY A 133 12.87 12.31 -10.16
C GLY A 133 12.35 13.74 -9.99
N GLU A 134 11.41 13.98 -9.08
CA GLU A 134 10.88 15.31 -8.75
C GLU A 134 11.52 15.86 -7.46
N PRO A 135 11.85 17.16 -7.38
CA PRO A 135 12.39 17.76 -6.15
C PRO A 135 11.41 17.64 -4.98
N LEU A 136 11.87 17.04 -3.86
CA LEU A 136 11.08 16.86 -2.64
C LEU A 136 11.53 17.81 -1.52
N LEU A 137 12.85 17.97 -1.35
CA LEU A 137 13.44 18.78 -0.30
C LEU A 137 14.73 19.43 -0.79
N GLU A 138 14.92 20.71 -0.50
CA GLU A 138 16.21 21.39 -0.63
C GLU A 138 16.38 22.35 0.55
N ARG A 139 17.33 22.07 1.45
CA ARG A 139 17.62 22.95 2.59
C ARG A 139 19.01 22.75 3.18
N THR A 140 19.49 23.78 3.87
CA THR A 140 20.62 23.69 4.79
C THR A 140 20.10 23.32 6.18
N VAL A 141 20.79 22.39 6.85
CA VAL A 141 20.40 21.91 8.17
C VAL A 141 21.63 21.70 9.05
N THR A 142 21.51 22.07 10.33
CA THR A 142 22.56 21.82 11.34
C THR A 142 22.09 20.71 12.27
N VAL A 143 22.92 19.67 12.40
CA VAL A 143 22.73 18.55 13.32
C VAL A 143 23.70 18.76 14.49
N PRO A 144 23.21 18.87 15.74
CA PRO A 144 24.09 19.01 16.90
C PRO A 144 25.04 17.82 17.06
N ALA A 145 26.17 18.03 17.74
CA ALA A 145 27.09 16.95 18.12
C ALA A 145 26.36 15.83 18.90
N ASP A 146 26.69 14.57 18.61
CA ASP A 146 26.10 13.37 19.24
C ASP A 146 24.56 13.31 19.20
N GLU A 147 23.91 13.97 18.25
CA GLU A 147 22.46 14.00 18.11
C GLU A 147 21.97 13.49 16.74
N SER A 148 20.68 13.17 16.68
CA SER A 148 19.98 12.85 15.44
C SER A 148 18.76 13.75 15.25
N ILE A 149 18.49 14.11 14.00
CA ILE A 149 17.32 14.89 13.63
C ILE A 149 16.58 14.23 12.46
N ALA A 150 15.26 14.33 12.46
CA ALA A 150 14.44 13.95 11.32
C ALA A 150 14.27 15.13 10.35
N LEU A 151 14.30 14.86 9.06
CA LEU A 151 14.08 15.86 8.03
C LEU A 151 12.58 16.15 7.81
N GLU A 152 11.92 16.64 8.85
CA GLU A 152 10.48 16.93 8.85
C GLU A 152 10.06 17.95 7.77
N GLY A 153 8.81 17.82 7.30
CA GLY A 153 8.15 18.78 6.41
C GLY A 153 7.66 18.20 5.07
N PRO A 154 8.50 17.46 4.31
CA PRO A 154 8.07 16.80 3.09
C PRO A 154 7.08 15.65 3.30
N ASP A 155 6.26 15.38 2.29
CA ASP A 155 5.38 14.20 2.25
C ASP A 155 6.15 12.99 1.72
N TYR A 156 6.86 12.30 2.62
CA TYR A 156 7.63 11.11 2.26
C TYR A 156 6.70 9.94 1.96
N ARG A 157 7.00 9.23 0.86
CA ARG A 157 6.20 8.11 0.34
C ARG A 157 7.06 6.90 -0.01
N PHE A 158 6.46 5.73 -0.15
CA PHE A 158 7.13 4.56 -0.73
C PHE A 158 7.51 4.85 -2.18
N GLY A 159 8.70 4.40 -2.60
CA GLY A 159 9.24 4.68 -3.93
C GLY A 159 10.74 4.94 -3.92
N SER A 160 11.25 5.44 -5.05
CA SER A 160 12.66 5.71 -5.27
C SER A 160 13.04 7.13 -4.89
N TYR A 161 14.16 7.25 -4.20
CA TYR A 161 14.75 8.51 -3.78
C TYR A 161 16.15 8.67 -4.35
N ARG A 162 16.53 9.92 -4.54
CA ARG A 162 17.91 10.32 -4.79
C ARG A 162 18.24 11.48 -3.87
N ALA A 163 19.34 11.38 -3.13
CA ALA A 163 19.86 12.51 -2.37
C ALA A 163 21.22 12.97 -2.86
N GLU A 164 21.45 14.26 -2.71
CA GLU A 164 22.72 14.92 -2.80
C GLU A 164 22.93 15.66 -1.49
N ILE A 165 23.96 15.28 -0.75
CA ILE A 165 24.26 15.81 0.57
C ILE A 165 25.70 16.31 0.56
N GLU A 166 25.88 17.56 0.95
CA GLU A 166 27.19 18.19 1.07
C GLU A 166 27.47 18.57 2.52
N LEU A 167 28.70 18.35 2.97
CA LEU A 167 29.23 18.82 4.23
C LEU A 167 30.36 19.82 3.93
N PRO A 168 30.04 21.12 3.76
CA PRO A 168 30.99 22.11 3.25
C PRO A 168 32.24 22.26 4.13
N ALA A 169 32.10 22.09 5.45
CA ALA A 169 33.21 22.19 6.41
C ALA A 169 34.34 21.20 6.11
N ARG A 170 34.02 20.03 5.53
CA ARG A 170 34.97 18.98 5.18
C ARG A 170 35.20 18.85 3.67
N SER A 171 34.53 19.67 2.86
CA SER A 171 34.51 19.54 1.38
C SER A 171 34.09 18.13 0.93
N GLU A 172 33.22 17.49 1.71
CA GLU A 172 32.68 16.17 1.44
C GLU A 172 31.32 16.28 0.77
N ARG A 173 31.04 15.35 -0.14
CA ARG A 173 29.78 15.29 -0.88
C ARG A 173 29.47 13.85 -1.23
N ILE A 174 28.24 13.45 -0.96
CA ILE A 174 27.68 12.17 -1.36
C ILE A 174 26.47 12.37 -2.27
N VAL A 175 26.35 11.51 -3.27
CA VAL A 175 25.16 11.36 -4.09
C VAL A 175 24.77 9.90 -4.03
N ASP A 176 23.58 9.61 -3.54
CA ASP A 176 23.11 8.24 -3.38
C ASP A 176 21.63 8.09 -3.73
N THR A 177 21.21 6.86 -3.96
CA THR A 177 19.84 6.48 -4.30
C THR A 177 19.39 5.31 -3.45
N TRP A 178 18.15 5.34 -2.98
CA TRP A 178 17.56 4.23 -2.24
C TRP A 178 16.08 4.06 -2.61
N THR A 179 15.49 2.96 -2.16
CA THR A 179 14.07 2.67 -2.40
C THR A 179 13.40 2.33 -1.08
N VAL A 180 12.26 2.95 -0.80
CA VAL A 180 11.42 2.62 0.36
C VAL A 180 10.28 1.72 -0.08
N ASP A 181 10.15 0.57 0.57
CA ASP A 181 9.05 -0.38 0.39
C ASP A 181 8.79 -1.18 1.68
N GLU A 182 7.90 -2.18 1.60
CA GLU A 182 7.52 -3.06 2.71
C GLU A 182 8.74 -3.60 3.49
N GLY A 183 9.84 -3.96 2.82
CA GLY A 183 11.03 -4.52 3.48
C GLY A 183 12.21 -3.55 3.62
N ARG A 184 12.11 -2.35 3.05
CA ARG A 184 13.20 -1.36 3.02
C ARG A 184 12.74 -0.05 3.64
N PHE A 185 13.29 0.25 4.81
CA PHE A 185 12.93 1.45 5.56
C PHE A 185 13.50 2.71 4.93
N GLN A 186 13.06 3.87 5.41
CA GLN A 186 13.67 5.13 5.00
C GLN A 186 15.18 5.14 5.28
N ALA A 187 15.95 5.76 4.39
CA ALA A 187 17.39 5.93 4.59
C ALA A 187 17.70 6.90 5.73
N PHE A 188 18.87 6.72 6.32
CA PHE A 188 19.47 7.68 7.23
C PHE A 188 20.87 8.06 6.74
N VAL A 189 21.26 9.28 7.07
CA VAL A 189 22.59 9.82 6.75
C VAL A 189 23.38 9.81 8.04
N ASP A 190 24.53 9.18 7.99
CA ASP A 190 25.42 9.03 9.12
C ASP A 190 26.68 9.87 8.88
N ILE A 191 26.98 10.72 9.85
CA ILE A 191 28.08 11.70 9.83
C ILE A 191 29.05 11.26 10.92
N ASP A 192 30.13 10.61 10.50
CA ASP A 192 31.23 10.18 11.36
C ASP A 192 32.43 11.11 11.11
N ASP A 193 33.47 11.06 11.95
CA ASP A 193 34.68 11.89 11.77
C ASP A 193 35.45 11.60 10.48
N ASP A 194 35.33 10.37 9.98
CA ASP A 194 36.08 9.86 8.83
C ASP A 194 35.27 9.86 7.52
N ASP A 195 33.93 9.90 7.59
CA ASP A 195 33.08 9.66 6.42
C ASP A 195 31.65 10.25 6.58
N LEU A 196 31.03 10.50 5.42
CA LEU A 196 29.63 10.88 5.26
C LEU A 196 28.95 9.80 4.39
N ARG A 197 28.05 9.02 4.99
CA ARG A 197 27.41 7.87 4.31
C ARG A 197 25.90 7.91 4.39
N VAL A 198 25.26 7.37 3.36
CA VAL A 198 23.83 7.03 3.39
C VAL A 198 23.71 5.54 3.68
N ALA A 199 22.86 5.18 4.64
CA ALA A 199 22.60 3.81 5.03
C ALA A 199 21.09 3.54 5.08
N GLN A 200 20.73 2.27 4.90
CA GLN A 200 19.33 1.84 4.87
C GLN A 200 19.16 0.53 5.65
N GLY A 201 18.12 0.50 6.50
CA GLY A 201 17.70 -0.71 7.18
C GLY A 201 16.79 -1.57 6.31
N TYR A 202 16.84 -2.89 6.53
CA TYR A 202 15.95 -3.85 5.88
C TYR A 202 15.34 -4.79 6.92
N ALA A 203 14.10 -5.22 6.67
CA ALA A 203 13.40 -6.21 7.46
C ALA A 203 12.64 -7.18 6.55
N GLN A 204 12.46 -8.40 7.04
CA GLN A 204 11.47 -9.30 6.46
C GLN A 204 10.14 -9.00 7.15
N VAL A 205 9.14 -8.62 6.35
CA VAL A 205 7.78 -8.39 6.84
C VAL A 205 7.00 -9.68 6.63
N ALA A 206 6.43 -10.21 7.71
CA ALA A 206 5.49 -11.31 7.65
C ALA A 206 4.19 -10.81 6.99
N GLY A 207 3.65 -11.59 6.06
CA GLY A 207 2.35 -11.28 5.46
C GLY A 207 1.20 -11.61 6.42
N CYS A 208 0.00 -11.17 6.08
CA CYS A 208 -1.21 -11.70 6.72
C CYS A 208 -1.80 -12.81 5.86
N GLU A 209 -1.96 -13.98 6.45
CA GLU A 209 -2.63 -15.13 5.84
C GLU A 209 -3.71 -15.63 6.80
N TRP A 210 -4.89 -15.94 6.28
CA TRP A 210 -6.04 -16.39 7.06
C TRP A 210 -6.31 -17.88 6.80
N ASN A 211 -6.72 -18.59 7.85
CA ASN A 211 -7.21 -19.96 7.73
C ASN A 211 -8.72 -19.98 7.39
N GLU A 212 -9.28 -21.19 7.21
CA GLU A 212 -10.71 -21.38 6.87
C GLU A 212 -11.70 -20.89 7.95
N ASN A 213 -11.23 -20.68 9.19
CA ASN A 213 -12.04 -20.17 10.29
C ASN A 213 -11.93 -18.64 10.42
N GLY A 214 -11.10 -17.99 9.60
CA GLY A 214 -10.85 -16.55 9.67
C GLY A 214 -9.76 -16.14 10.66
N ASP A 215 -9.00 -17.06 11.24
CA ASP A 215 -7.87 -16.70 12.13
C ASP A 215 -6.58 -16.45 11.32
N LEU A 216 -5.72 -15.55 11.79
CA LEU A 216 -4.39 -15.36 11.20
C LEU A 216 -3.48 -16.56 11.53
N VAL A 217 -2.81 -17.11 10.52
CA VAL A 217 -2.01 -18.35 10.66
C VAL A 217 -0.51 -18.13 10.86
N ASP A 218 0.02 -17.00 10.40
CA ASP A 218 1.44 -16.64 10.51
C ASP A 218 1.60 -15.11 10.46
N SER A 219 1.32 -14.43 11.58
CA SER A 219 1.53 -12.97 11.76
C SER A 219 2.71 -12.63 12.68
#